data_AF-A0A429EI82-F1
#
_entry.id   AF-A0A429EI82-F1
#
_cell.length_a   1.000
_cell.length_b   1.000
_cell.length_c   1.000
_cell.angle_alpha   90.00
_cell.angle_beta   90.00
_cell.angle_gamma   90.00
#
_symmetry.space_group_name_H-M   'P 1'
#
loop_
_entity.id
_entity.type
_entity.pdbx_description
1 polymer ?
#
loop_
_entity_poly.entity_id
_entity_poly.type
_entity_poly.pdbx_seq_one_letter_code
_entity_poly.pdbx_strand_id
1 'polypeptide(L)'
;MERMIPQARTESMQPRLEPMLDLEWSQAIELPRTVASATRPSDIRRAWVHRAPEDLVVALYRASSGMHGEIPAPWWLRAIVDGRLESRELGFRIEDRIAGLLGRRPGWEFVPWAADGESGYWEFMPSERGASGHSIPTTVLNTSRHDGWIDVLPAHSSPTPAPIAVGGFAGLRSRLGEFEAVR
;
A
#
# COMPACT_ATOMS: atom_id res chain seq x y z
N MET A 1 -7.55 -49.34 50.54
CA MET A 1 -6.67 -48.39 49.81
C MET A 1 -7.56 -47.40 49.07
N GLU A 2 -7.86 -46.27 49.72
CA GLU A 2 -8.57 -45.15 49.08
C GLU A 2 -7.65 -44.48 48.06
N ARG A 3 -8.12 -44.37 46.81
CA ARG A 3 -7.47 -43.53 45.80
C ARG A 3 -7.92 -42.09 46.03
N MET A 4 -7.02 -41.26 46.51
CA MET A 4 -7.21 -39.81 46.63
C MET A 4 -7.27 -39.22 45.20
N ILE A 5 -8.47 -38.85 44.75
CA ILE A 5 -8.65 -38.12 43.49
C ILE A 5 -8.10 -36.70 43.72
N PRO A 6 -7.16 -36.20 42.90
CA PRO A 6 -6.69 -34.83 43.04
C PRO A 6 -7.88 -33.88 42.83
N GLN A 7 -8.14 -32.99 43.79
CA GLN A 7 -9.13 -31.93 43.61
C GLN A 7 -8.75 -31.09 42.39
N ALA A 8 -9.74 -30.82 41.53
CA ALA A 8 -9.59 -29.87 40.43
C ALA A 8 -9.15 -28.53 41.01
N ARG A 9 -8.10 -27.93 40.44
CA ARG A 9 -7.64 -26.59 40.82
C ARG A 9 -8.78 -25.60 40.62
N THR A 10 -9.38 -25.16 41.72
CA THR A 10 -10.34 -24.06 41.76
C THR A 10 -9.57 -22.74 41.74
N GLU A 11 -9.02 -22.40 40.58
CA GLU A 11 -8.72 -21.03 40.24
C GLU A 11 -9.25 -20.81 38.84
N SER A 12 -10.46 -20.24 38.77
CA SER A 12 -11.00 -19.63 37.57
C SER A 12 -10.15 -18.40 37.21
N MET A 13 -8.92 -18.64 36.78
CA MET A 13 -8.15 -17.65 36.04
C MET A 13 -8.72 -17.67 34.64
N GLN A 14 -9.83 -16.95 34.44
CA GLN A 14 -10.31 -16.67 33.09
C GLN A 14 -9.12 -16.06 32.33
N PRO A 15 -8.68 -16.66 31.22
CA PRO A 15 -7.62 -16.07 30.42
C PRO A 15 -8.07 -14.66 30.03
N ARG A 16 -7.27 -13.65 30.38
CA ARG A 16 -7.49 -12.31 29.86
C ARG A 16 -7.20 -12.36 28.37
N LEU A 17 -8.24 -12.13 27.56
CA LEU A 17 -8.08 -11.90 26.14
C LEU A 17 -7.43 -10.53 26.00
N GLU A 18 -6.13 -10.52 25.69
CA GLU A 18 -5.48 -9.28 25.28
C GLU A 18 -5.93 -8.97 23.85
N PRO A 19 -6.34 -7.72 23.55
CA PRO A 19 -6.59 -7.30 22.19
C PRO A 19 -5.34 -7.56 21.35
N MET A 20 -5.43 -8.48 20.39
CA MET A 20 -4.37 -8.72 19.43
C MET A 20 -4.44 -7.65 18.35
N LEU A 21 -4.07 -6.41 18.70
CA LEU A 21 -4.13 -5.25 17.80
C LEU A 21 -3.35 -5.49 16.50
N ASP A 22 -2.30 -6.31 16.54
CA ASP A 22 -1.56 -6.74 15.35
C ASP A 22 -2.38 -7.65 14.43
N LEU A 23 -3.11 -8.60 15.03
CA LEU A 23 -3.98 -9.50 14.28
C LEU A 23 -5.16 -8.74 13.70
N GLU A 24 -5.74 -7.83 14.48
CA GLU A 24 -6.82 -6.96 14.03
C GLU A 24 -6.35 -6.07 12.87
N TRP A 25 -5.17 -5.47 12.97
CA TRP A 25 -4.58 -4.70 11.88
C TRP A 25 -4.27 -5.54 10.65
N SER A 26 -3.66 -6.72 10.84
CA SER A 26 -3.37 -7.66 9.75
C SER A 26 -4.64 -8.04 8.97
N GLN A 27 -5.74 -8.32 9.67
CA GLN A 27 -7.03 -8.60 9.04
C GLN A 27 -7.66 -7.36 8.40
N ALA A 28 -7.42 -6.17 8.97
CA ALA A 28 -7.95 -4.92 8.45
C ALA A 28 -7.38 -4.56 7.08
N ILE A 29 -6.13 -4.93 6.81
CA ILE A 29 -5.41 -4.63 5.57
C ILE A 29 -5.41 -5.77 4.54
N GLU A 30 -5.82 -6.99 4.93
CA GLU A 30 -5.81 -8.18 4.08
C GLU A 30 -6.67 -7.99 2.82
N LEU A 31 -6.06 -8.25 1.65
CA LEU A 31 -6.75 -8.19 0.37
C LEU A 31 -7.32 -9.56 -0.05
N PRO A 32 -8.57 -9.63 -0.54
CA PRO A 32 -9.10 -10.86 -1.10
C PRO A 32 -8.29 -11.30 -2.33
N ARG A 33 -8.03 -12.61 -2.49
CA ARG A 33 -7.27 -13.16 -3.64
C ARG A 33 -7.76 -12.70 -5.03
N THR A 34 -9.03 -12.32 -5.14
CA THR A 34 -9.63 -11.80 -6.38
C THR A 34 -9.01 -10.48 -6.86
N VAL A 35 -8.24 -9.77 -6.01
CA VAL A 35 -7.55 -8.53 -6.43
C VAL A 35 -6.40 -8.78 -7.40
N ALA A 36 -5.91 -10.01 -7.55
CA ALA A 36 -4.78 -10.32 -8.43
C ALA A 36 -5.05 -10.00 -9.92
N SER A 37 -6.32 -9.90 -10.32
CA SER A 37 -6.73 -9.52 -11.68
C SER A 37 -7.17 -8.06 -11.80
N ALA A 38 -7.00 -7.26 -10.75
CA ALA A 38 -7.34 -5.84 -10.78
C ALA A 38 -6.49 -5.08 -11.80
N THR A 39 -7.14 -4.20 -12.55
CA THR A 39 -6.46 -3.35 -13.56
C THR A 39 -6.50 -1.87 -13.18
N ARG A 40 -7.13 -1.54 -12.05
CA ARG A 40 -7.28 -0.19 -11.52
C ARG A 40 -7.18 -0.18 -9.99
N PRO A 41 -6.72 0.92 -9.39
CA PRO A 41 -6.69 1.08 -7.93
C PRO A 41 -8.06 0.86 -7.27
N SER A 42 -9.14 1.33 -7.90
CA SER A 42 -10.50 1.13 -7.39
C SER A 42 -10.87 -0.35 -7.18
N ASP A 43 -10.29 -1.26 -7.96
CA ASP A 43 -10.64 -2.67 -7.93
C ASP A 43 -10.06 -3.37 -6.70
N ILE A 44 -8.93 -2.88 -6.18
CA ILE A 44 -8.23 -3.43 -5.00
C ILE A 44 -8.72 -2.85 -3.66
N ARG A 45 -9.58 -1.81 -3.68
CA ARG A 45 -10.16 -1.17 -2.48
C ARG A 45 -11.23 -2.05 -1.80
N ARG A 46 -10.84 -3.24 -1.35
CA ARG A 46 -11.73 -4.30 -0.86
C ARG A 46 -11.54 -4.63 0.62
N ALA A 47 -10.33 -4.47 1.14
CA ALA A 47 -10.03 -4.66 2.55
C ALA A 47 -10.85 -3.73 3.46
N TRP A 48 -10.95 -4.05 4.75
CA TRP A 48 -11.71 -3.26 5.72
C TRP A 48 -11.20 -1.82 5.80
N VAL A 49 -9.87 -1.63 5.76
CA VAL A 49 -9.18 -0.32 5.76
C VAL A 49 -9.71 0.64 4.68
N HIS A 50 -10.18 0.10 3.55
CA HIS A 50 -10.70 0.90 2.44
C HIS A 50 -12.16 1.33 2.61
N ARG A 51 -12.94 0.61 3.43
CA ARG A 51 -14.41 0.70 3.47
C ARG A 51 -14.97 1.16 4.81
N ALA A 52 -14.25 0.91 5.90
CA ALA A 52 -14.68 1.31 7.23
C ALA A 52 -14.68 2.85 7.39
N PRO A 53 -15.39 3.40 8.39
CA PRO A 53 -15.27 4.82 8.75
C PRO A 53 -13.81 5.23 8.96
N GLU A 54 -13.40 6.36 8.37
CA GLU A 54 -12.00 6.80 8.32
C GLU A 54 -11.41 7.05 9.71
N ASP A 55 -12.21 7.61 10.63
CA ASP A 55 -11.87 7.83 12.03
C ASP A 55 -11.53 6.52 12.76
N LEU A 56 -12.30 5.45 12.51
CA LEU A 56 -12.01 4.13 13.07
C LEU A 56 -10.72 3.53 12.50
N VAL A 57 -10.48 3.70 11.20
CA VAL A 57 -9.24 3.24 10.56
C VAL A 57 -8.02 3.94 11.18
N VAL A 58 -8.08 5.27 11.30
CA VAL A 58 -7.00 6.07 11.90
C VAL A 58 -6.77 5.70 13.36
N ALA A 59 -7.84 5.48 14.13
CA ALA A 59 -7.74 5.07 15.53
C ALA A 59 -7.05 3.72 15.66
N LEU A 60 -7.46 2.72 14.87
CA LEU A 60 -6.86 1.38 14.89
C LEU A 60 -5.38 1.43 14.46
N TYR A 61 -5.06 2.13 13.37
CA TYR A 61 -3.68 2.26 12.91
C TYR A 61 -2.76 2.90 13.96
N ARG A 62 -3.21 3.96 14.64
CA ARG A 62 -2.45 4.60 15.72
C ARG A 62 -2.24 3.66 16.90
N ALA A 63 -3.26 2.89 17.28
CA ALA A 63 -3.16 1.92 18.35
C ALA A 63 -2.13 0.80 18.02
N SER A 64 -2.19 0.25 16.80
CA SER A 64 -1.28 -0.83 16.38
C SER A 64 0.16 -0.34 16.13
N SER A 65 0.36 0.84 15.53
CA SER A 65 1.70 1.37 15.24
C SER A 65 2.46 1.78 16.51
N GLY A 66 1.76 2.24 17.55
CA GLY A 66 2.37 2.60 18.84
C GLY A 66 3.05 1.44 19.56
N MET A 67 2.71 0.19 19.24
CA MET A 67 3.27 -1.01 19.86
C MET A 67 4.53 -1.54 19.16
N HIS A 68 4.62 -1.41 17.83
CA HIS A 68 5.62 -2.12 17.02
C HIS A 68 6.43 -1.24 16.04
N GLY A 69 6.18 0.06 16.01
CA GLY A 69 6.81 0.97 15.03
C GLY A 69 6.02 1.02 13.72
N GLU A 70 6.70 1.23 12.60
CA GLU A 70 6.04 1.34 11.29
C GLU A 70 5.48 -0.02 10.86
N ILE A 71 4.15 -0.12 10.80
CA ILE A 71 3.41 -1.29 10.33
C ILE A 71 2.97 -1.10 8.87
N PRO A 72 2.75 -2.19 8.11
CA PRO A 72 2.24 -2.12 6.74
C PRO A 72 0.92 -1.36 6.70
N ALA A 73 0.83 -0.36 5.81
CA ALA A 73 -0.34 0.50 5.69
C ALA A 73 -0.38 1.19 4.33
N PRO A 74 -1.55 1.64 3.87
CA PRO A 74 -1.61 2.39 2.63
C PRO A 74 -0.93 3.75 2.78
N TRP A 75 -0.29 4.24 1.72
CA TRP A 75 0.41 5.53 1.75
C TRP A 75 -0.49 6.69 2.21
N TRP A 76 -1.76 6.66 1.79
CA TRP A 76 -2.72 7.70 2.13
C TRP A 76 -3.02 7.72 3.63
N LEU A 77 -3.01 6.57 4.30
CA LEU A 77 -3.27 6.49 5.74
C LEU A 77 -2.11 7.07 6.54
N ARG A 78 -0.87 6.73 6.16
CA ARG A 78 0.34 7.36 6.71
C ARG A 78 0.29 8.87 6.51
N ALA A 79 -0.05 9.33 5.31
CA ALA A 79 -0.14 10.75 5.01
C ALA A 79 -1.23 11.48 5.81
N ILE A 80 -2.39 10.85 6.09
CA ILE A 80 -3.43 11.40 6.95
C ILE A 80 -2.95 11.52 8.40
N VAL A 81 -2.32 10.46 8.92
CA VAL A 81 -1.83 10.43 10.31
C VAL A 81 -0.75 11.48 10.54
N ASP A 82 0.10 11.70 9.53
CA ASP A 82 1.12 12.75 9.51
C ASP A 82 0.58 14.17 9.23
N GLY A 83 -0.73 14.31 9.00
CA GLY A 83 -1.36 15.59 8.70
C GLY A 83 -1.02 16.18 7.32
N ARG A 84 -0.46 15.37 6.42
CA ARG A 84 -0.11 15.77 5.04
C ARG A 84 -1.25 15.56 4.06
N LEU A 85 -2.23 14.72 4.38
CA LEU A 85 -3.39 14.45 3.54
C LEU A 85 -4.68 14.62 4.34
N GLU A 86 -5.65 15.33 3.78
CA GLU A 86 -6.89 15.70 4.50
C GLU A 86 -7.83 14.51 4.73
N SER A 87 -7.86 13.54 3.81
CA SER A 87 -8.81 12.42 3.85
C SER A 87 -8.39 11.27 2.93
N ARG A 88 -8.94 10.09 3.19
CA ARG A 88 -8.83 8.88 2.37
C ARG A 88 -9.41 9.10 0.98
N GLU A 89 -10.52 9.83 0.89
CA GLU A 89 -11.16 10.17 -0.38
C GLU A 89 -10.23 10.99 -1.28
N LEU A 90 -9.41 11.89 -0.72
CA LEU A 90 -8.39 12.60 -1.48
C LEU A 90 -7.28 11.64 -1.97
N GLY A 91 -6.86 10.69 -1.11
CA GLY A 91 -5.90 9.64 -1.50
C GLY A 91 -6.40 8.80 -2.66
N PHE A 92 -7.64 8.33 -2.59
CA PHE A 92 -8.29 7.58 -3.66
C PHE A 92 -8.37 8.38 -4.97
N ARG A 93 -8.74 9.66 -4.90
CA ARG A 93 -8.77 10.53 -6.09
C ARG A 93 -7.38 10.73 -6.72
N ILE A 94 -6.32 10.74 -5.92
CA ILE A 94 -4.94 10.84 -6.43
C ILE A 94 -4.59 9.57 -7.22
N GLU A 95 -4.82 8.40 -6.64
CA GLU A 95 -4.61 7.10 -7.30
C GLU A 95 -5.41 6.99 -8.61
N ASP A 96 -6.69 7.36 -8.58
CA ASP A 96 -7.58 7.25 -9.74
C ASP A 96 -7.19 8.22 -10.86
N ARG A 97 -6.67 9.41 -10.53
CA ARG A 97 -6.13 10.36 -11.52
C ARG A 97 -4.87 9.82 -12.17
N ILE A 98 -3.96 9.22 -11.41
CA ILE A 98 -2.76 8.58 -11.94
C ILE A 98 -3.15 7.44 -12.88
N ALA A 99 -4.05 6.55 -12.45
CA ALA A 99 -4.58 5.49 -13.29
C ALA A 99 -5.22 6.03 -14.59
N GLY A 100 -6.00 7.10 -14.50
CA GLY A 100 -6.64 7.74 -15.65
C GLY A 100 -5.65 8.39 -16.62
N LEU A 101 -4.50 8.87 -16.13
CA LEU A 101 -3.41 9.43 -16.94
C LEU A 101 -2.62 8.31 -17.63
N LEU A 102 -2.15 7.33 -16.86
CA LEU A 102 -1.26 6.28 -17.34
C LEU A 102 -2.00 5.25 -18.21
N GLY A 103 -3.24 4.86 -17.84
CA GLY A 103 -4.03 3.89 -18.60
C GLY A 103 -4.47 4.35 -20.00
N ARG A 104 -4.25 5.62 -20.36
CA ARG A 104 -4.46 6.14 -21.73
C ARG A 104 -3.21 6.03 -22.60
N ARG A 105 -2.09 5.58 -22.04
CA ARG A 105 -0.78 5.58 -22.69
C ARG A 105 -0.32 4.14 -22.89
N PRO A 106 0.09 3.76 -24.11
CA PRO A 106 0.64 2.44 -24.37
C PRO A 106 1.87 2.17 -23.49
N GLY A 107 1.98 0.93 -22.98
CA GLY A 107 3.14 0.47 -22.21
C GLY A 107 3.00 0.62 -20.68
N TRP A 108 2.04 1.39 -20.18
CA TRP A 108 1.77 1.47 -18.74
C TRP A 108 0.76 0.42 -18.29
N GLU A 109 1.11 -0.34 -17.26
CA GLU A 109 0.25 -1.36 -16.66
C GLU A 109 0.11 -1.12 -15.15
N PHE A 110 -1.09 -1.32 -14.62
CA PHE A 110 -1.32 -1.29 -13.17
C PHE A 110 -1.03 -2.68 -12.59
N VAL A 111 -0.23 -2.71 -11.53
CA VAL A 111 0.20 -3.92 -10.85
C VAL A 111 -0.45 -3.97 -9.45
N PRO A 112 -1.37 -4.91 -9.20
CA PRO A 112 -2.17 -4.92 -7.97
C PRO A 112 -1.55 -5.69 -6.80
N TRP A 113 -0.48 -6.47 -7.01
CA TRP A 113 0.10 -7.37 -6.00
C TRP A 113 1.16 -6.73 -5.11
N ALA A 114 0.93 -5.49 -4.67
CA ALA A 114 1.72 -4.92 -3.58
C ALA A 114 1.51 -5.75 -2.29
N ALA A 115 2.41 -5.67 -1.33
CA ALA A 115 2.26 -6.44 -0.08
C ALA A 115 0.96 -6.04 0.65
N ASP A 116 0.48 -6.87 1.58
CA ASP A 116 -0.74 -6.53 2.32
C ASP A 116 -0.64 -5.14 2.97
N GLY A 117 -1.68 -4.34 2.82
CA GLY A 117 -1.70 -2.94 3.24
C GLY A 117 -1.01 -1.97 2.30
N GLU A 118 -0.31 -2.39 1.26
CA GLU A 118 0.26 -1.49 0.26
C GLU A 118 -0.76 -1.14 -0.84
N SER A 119 -0.60 0.06 -1.43
CA SER A 119 -1.30 0.40 -2.67
C SER A 119 -0.58 -0.26 -3.85
N GLY A 120 -1.34 -0.69 -4.86
CA GLY A 120 -0.76 -1.09 -6.15
C GLY A 120 0.03 0.07 -6.79
N TYR A 121 0.83 -0.27 -7.80
CA TYR A 121 1.71 0.66 -8.51
C TYR A 121 1.54 0.52 -10.03
N TRP A 122 2.25 1.33 -10.80
CA TRP A 122 2.25 1.23 -12.26
C TRP A 122 3.65 0.96 -12.79
N GLU A 123 3.77 0.07 -13.75
CA GLU A 123 5.01 -0.23 -14.44
C GLU A 123 4.91 0.17 -15.91
N PHE A 124 6.01 0.67 -16.45
CA PHE A 124 6.15 0.96 -17.86
C PHE A 124 7.02 -0.10 -18.53
N MET A 125 6.37 -0.93 -19.37
CA MET A 125 7.02 -1.94 -20.21
C MET A 125 6.96 -1.49 -21.68
N PRO A 126 8.11 -1.20 -22.33
CA PRO A 126 8.11 -0.90 -23.75
C PRO A 126 7.69 -2.14 -24.56
N SER A 127 6.86 -1.94 -25.58
CA SER A 127 6.39 -2.99 -26.50
C SER A 127 7.50 -3.60 -27.37
N GLU A 128 8.62 -2.90 -27.50
CA GLU A 128 9.82 -3.42 -28.16
C GLU A 128 10.79 -3.90 -27.08
N ARG A 129 11.18 -5.18 -27.15
CA ARG A 129 12.33 -5.72 -26.41
C ARG A 129 13.60 -5.06 -26.95
N GLY A 130 13.79 -3.79 -26.61
CA GLY A 130 14.98 -3.04 -26.95
C GLY A 130 16.18 -3.63 -26.22
N ALA A 131 17.32 -3.62 -26.90
CA ALA A 131 18.63 -4.07 -26.42
C ALA A 131 19.21 -3.25 -25.24
N SER A 132 18.38 -2.61 -24.40
CA SER A 132 18.85 -1.72 -23.34
C SER A 132 19.37 -2.43 -22.08
N GLY A 133 19.09 -3.72 -21.91
CA GLY A 133 19.69 -4.54 -20.86
C GLY A 133 19.11 -4.33 -19.46
N HIS A 134 18.07 -3.50 -19.29
CA HIS A 134 17.34 -3.35 -18.02
C HIS A 134 16.36 -4.49 -17.80
N SER A 135 16.40 -5.07 -16.61
CA SER A 135 15.52 -6.17 -16.20
C SER A 135 14.32 -5.69 -15.38
N ILE A 136 14.38 -4.47 -14.84
CA ILE A 136 13.34 -3.89 -13.96
C ILE A 136 12.77 -2.65 -14.67
N PRO A 137 11.43 -2.56 -14.85
CA PRO A 137 10.79 -1.46 -15.56
C PRO A 137 10.82 -0.14 -14.79
N THR A 138 10.46 0.96 -15.46
CA THR A 138 10.16 2.22 -14.77
C THR A 138 8.87 2.05 -13.97
N THR A 139 8.91 2.36 -12.68
CA THR A 139 7.77 2.20 -11.76
C THR A 139 7.30 3.56 -11.24
N VAL A 140 6.00 3.80 -11.27
CA VAL A 140 5.32 4.90 -10.58
C VAL A 140 4.62 4.32 -9.37
N LEU A 141 4.87 4.86 -8.18
CA LEU A 141 4.24 4.42 -6.95
C LEU A 141 3.80 5.60 -6.09
N ASN A 142 2.76 5.41 -5.31
CA ASN A 142 2.35 6.40 -4.33
C ASN A 142 3.14 6.27 -3.02
N THR A 143 3.37 7.40 -2.35
CA THR A 143 4.21 7.47 -1.16
C THR A 143 3.71 8.51 -0.16
N SER A 144 4.09 8.38 1.11
CA SER A 144 3.83 9.39 2.15
C SER A 144 5.07 10.21 2.51
N ARG A 145 6.22 9.96 1.87
CA ARG A 145 7.53 10.56 2.23
C ARG A 145 7.65 12.05 1.90
N HIS A 146 6.82 12.57 1.00
CA HIS A 146 6.82 13.96 0.58
C HIS A 146 5.42 14.39 0.11
N ASP A 147 5.16 15.69 0.06
CA ASP A 147 3.83 16.27 -0.23
C ASP A 147 3.37 16.11 -1.68
N GLY A 148 4.24 15.55 -2.52
CA GLY A 148 3.89 15.19 -3.89
C GLY A 148 3.27 13.79 -4.02
N TRP A 149 3.45 12.95 -3.01
CA TRP A 149 2.89 11.59 -2.88
C TRP A 149 3.10 10.63 -4.05
N ILE A 150 4.02 10.93 -4.95
CA ILE A 150 4.34 10.14 -6.14
C ILE A 150 5.85 10.03 -6.24
N ASP A 151 6.34 8.80 -6.20
CA ASP A 151 7.72 8.48 -6.53
C ASP A 151 7.77 7.88 -7.94
N VAL A 152 8.88 8.12 -8.64
CA VAL A 152 9.24 7.40 -9.86
C VAL A 152 10.57 6.70 -9.66
N LEU A 153 10.58 5.39 -9.88
CA LEU A 153 11.78 4.57 -9.95
C LEU A 153 12.10 4.35 -11.43
N PRO A 154 13.22 4.88 -11.95
CA PRO A 154 13.63 4.60 -13.32
C PRO A 154 13.91 3.11 -13.56
N ALA A 155 13.75 2.68 -14.81
CA ALA A 155 14.19 1.37 -15.26
C ALA A 155 15.67 1.12 -14.91
N HIS A 156 15.98 -0.09 -14.46
CA HIS A 156 17.33 -0.45 -14.00
C HIS A 156 17.61 -1.96 -14.11
N SER A 157 18.88 -2.35 -14.17
CA SER A 157 19.32 -3.76 -14.09
C SER A 157 19.84 -4.15 -12.71
N SER A 158 20.41 -3.19 -11.97
CA SER A 158 20.95 -3.25 -10.59
C SER A 158 22.09 -2.23 -10.47
N PRO A 159 22.29 -1.56 -9.31
CA PRO A 159 21.42 -1.54 -8.12
C PRO A 159 20.18 -0.65 -8.30
N THR A 160 19.20 -0.76 -7.39
CA THR A 160 17.98 0.06 -7.42
C THR A 160 18.31 1.55 -7.25
N PRO A 161 17.88 2.42 -8.19
CA PRO A 161 18.15 3.85 -8.11
C PRO A 161 17.35 4.51 -6.99
N ALA A 162 17.82 5.68 -6.56
CA ALA A 162 17.05 6.51 -5.63
C ALA A 162 15.72 6.94 -6.29
N PRO A 163 14.58 6.82 -5.58
CA PRO A 163 13.30 7.27 -6.13
C PRO A 163 13.31 8.78 -6.40
N ILE A 164 12.76 9.17 -7.55
CA ILE A 164 12.58 10.55 -7.95
C ILE A 164 11.26 11.04 -7.35
N ALA A 165 11.33 11.95 -6.39
CA ALA A 165 10.14 12.61 -5.84
C ALA A 165 9.47 13.49 -6.92
N VAL A 166 8.19 13.25 -7.17
CA VAL A 166 7.39 14.02 -8.13
C VAL A 166 6.45 14.96 -7.39
N GLY A 167 6.39 16.21 -7.82
CA GLY A 167 5.52 17.26 -7.25
C GLY A 167 4.04 17.09 -7.58
N GLY A 168 3.46 15.95 -7.21
CA GLY A 168 2.05 15.63 -7.41
C GLY A 168 1.69 15.31 -8.86
N PHE A 169 0.38 15.19 -9.10
CA PHE A 169 -0.18 14.80 -10.39
C PHE A 169 0.26 15.71 -11.55
N ALA A 170 0.34 17.02 -11.32
CA ALA A 170 0.79 17.98 -12.33
C ALA A 170 2.26 17.77 -12.71
N GLY A 171 3.11 17.50 -11.72
CA GLY A 171 4.53 17.17 -11.93
C GLY A 171 4.70 15.84 -12.67
N LEU A 172 3.87 14.84 -12.37
CA LEU A 172 3.89 13.57 -13.10
C LEU A 172 3.53 13.81 -14.58
N ARG A 173 2.44 14.55 -14.83
CA ARG A 173 1.97 14.84 -16.19
C ARG A 173 3.01 15.60 -17.02
N SER A 174 3.73 16.57 -16.43
CA SER A 174 4.71 17.37 -17.17
C SER A 174 6.00 16.62 -17.51
N ARG A 175 6.38 15.63 -16.69
CA ARG A 175 7.63 14.86 -16.84
C ARG A 175 7.43 13.47 -17.43
N LEU A 176 6.20 13.09 -17.77
CA LEU A 176 5.91 11.72 -18.19
C LEU A 176 6.73 11.27 -19.41
N GLY A 177 6.93 12.16 -20.39
CA GLY A 177 7.78 11.87 -21.55
C GLY A 177 9.26 11.67 -21.20
N GLU A 178 9.75 12.30 -20.13
CA GLU A 178 11.11 12.05 -19.60
C GLU A 178 11.19 10.63 -19.03
N PHE A 179 10.22 10.24 -18.18
CA PHE A 179 10.19 8.93 -17.54
C PHE A 179 10.02 7.76 -18.52
N GLU A 180 9.29 7.97 -19.61
CA GLU A 180 9.14 6.99 -20.69
C GLU A 180 10.38 6.91 -21.60
N ALA A 181 11.22 7.95 -21.60
CA ALA A 181 12.43 8.02 -22.41
C ALA A 181 13.68 7.47 -21.69
N VAL A 182 13.65 7.31 -20.36
CA VAL A 182 14.72 6.65 -19.61
C VAL A 182 14.70 5.16 -19.98
N ARG A 183 15.71 4.75 -20.76
CA ARG A 183 15.81 3.45 -21.41
C ARG A 183 16.92 2.58 -20.87
#